data_AF-A0A2V9PK70-F1
#
_entry.id   AF-A0A2V9PK70-F1
#
_cell.length_a   1.000
_cell.length_b   1.000
_cell.length_c   1.000
_cell.angle_alpha   90.00
_cell.angle_beta   90.00
_cell.angle_gamma   90.00
#
_symmetry.space_group_name_H-M   'P 1'
#
loop_
_entity.id
_entity.type
_entity.pdbx_description
1 polymer ?
#
loop_
_entity_poly.entity_id
_entity_poly.type
_entity_poly.pdbx_seq_one_letter_code
_entity_poly.pdbx_strand_id
1 'polypeptide(L)'
;MLAMGPEQSADRMAIFNQALSNFEQHATANGIGMQDLGTLLERTWSQLPPSVVLEAIDKMLDEAKSKESQESHSHLSMTSEKGSVNLNSTYELRLFQLLPVIEELDKDKADSLLRENAEIQAKLAKYPKGMESLTSQGNIYSYGMTDDDSPQAAQGATQQQARQQTEQEIIRRMTEIDKESQRDPQQGINDALMLPLQDAWQNNSPRAEALLMVARNSQNKKPTLAKSALDEISKFEDQLTPAQLKGIADVPKIYLDLGDEDGARKSLKAMVKAAEKLYAHDTDADDPNKAFKGTWPSADLWRRCIQLAGKISPNLAEEIIGGIPDPEIAAAQEIAFANALLGSSAQPEPMVVGDCRKTGSSYNVSQ
;
A
#
# COMPACT_ATOMS: atom_id res chain seq x y z
N MET A 1 -21.79 -10.68 -2.32
CA MET A 1 -23.04 -10.07 -2.83
C MET A 1 -23.08 -10.00 -4.36
N LEU A 2 -22.11 -9.39 -5.05
CA LEU A 2 -22.14 -9.24 -6.52
C LEU A 2 -22.28 -10.53 -7.34
N ALA A 3 -21.79 -11.66 -6.83
CA ALA A 3 -21.90 -12.97 -7.49
C ALA A 3 -23.20 -13.73 -7.18
N MET A 4 -24.10 -13.16 -6.37
CA MET A 4 -25.34 -13.81 -5.94
C MET A 4 -26.45 -13.58 -6.97
N GLY A 5 -27.13 -14.64 -7.40
CA GLY A 5 -28.21 -14.58 -8.39
C GLY A 5 -29.49 -13.94 -7.86
N PRO A 6 -30.45 -13.54 -8.71
CA PRO A 6 -31.69 -12.87 -8.31
C PRO A 6 -32.46 -13.58 -7.19
N GLU A 7 -32.46 -14.91 -7.19
CA GLU A 7 -33.08 -15.80 -6.21
C GLU A 7 -32.53 -15.67 -4.79
N GLN A 8 -31.31 -15.15 -4.62
CA GLN A 8 -30.66 -14.96 -3.32
C GLN A 8 -30.88 -13.56 -2.74
N SER A 9 -31.97 -12.88 -3.13
CA SER A 9 -32.28 -11.52 -2.68
C SER A 9 -32.43 -11.41 -1.16
N ALA A 10 -33.04 -12.42 -0.53
CA ALA A 10 -33.19 -12.47 0.93
C ALA A 10 -31.83 -12.57 1.64
N ASP A 11 -30.91 -13.38 1.11
CA ASP A 11 -29.57 -13.54 1.69
C ASP A 11 -28.72 -12.27 1.49
N ARG A 12 -28.83 -11.60 0.33
CA ARG A 12 -28.19 -10.27 0.13
C ARG A 12 -28.67 -9.26 1.16
N MET A 13 -29.99 -9.19 1.39
CA MET A 13 -30.58 -8.31 2.39
C MET A 13 -30.09 -8.65 3.82
N ALA A 14 -29.99 -9.94 4.16
CA ALA A 14 -29.49 -10.36 5.46
C ALA A 14 -28.02 -9.94 5.68
N ILE A 15 -27.16 -10.17 4.69
CA ILE A 15 -25.74 -9.78 4.73
C ILE A 15 -25.59 -8.27 4.85
N PHE A 16 -26.33 -7.50 4.04
CA PHE A 16 -26.30 -6.04 4.08
C PHE A 16 -26.75 -5.50 5.44
N ASN A 17 -27.87 -5.99 5.98
CA ASN A 17 -28.37 -5.56 7.28
C ASN A 17 -27.42 -5.91 8.42
N GLN A 18 -26.73 -7.05 8.35
CA GLN A 18 -25.72 -7.42 9.33
C GLN A 18 -24.51 -6.46 9.28
N ALA A 19 -24.06 -6.08 8.08
CA ALA A 19 -23.00 -5.09 7.91
C ALA A 19 -23.41 -3.70 8.43
N LEU A 20 -24.64 -3.27 8.12
CA LEU A 20 -25.19 -2.00 8.62
C LEU A 20 -25.30 -1.98 10.14
N SER A 21 -25.79 -3.06 10.75
CA SER A 21 -25.89 -3.18 12.21
C SER A 21 -24.51 -3.18 12.89
N ASN A 22 -23.52 -3.84 12.29
CA ASN A 22 -22.15 -3.80 12.78
C ASN A 22 -21.56 -2.38 12.72
N PHE A 23 -21.81 -1.65 11.63
CA PHE A 23 -21.43 -0.24 11.51
C PHE A 23 -22.08 0.59 12.61
N GLU A 24 -23.39 0.53 12.81
CA GLU A 24 -24.09 1.30 13.86
C GLU A 24 -23.53 1.03 15.27
N GLN A 25 -23.10 -0.20 15.55
CA GLN A 25 -22.59 -0.57 16.88
C GLN A 25 -21.11 -0.23 17.10
N HIS A 26 -20.32 -0.11 16.03
CA HIS A 26 -18.86 -0.03 16.11
C HIS A 26 -18.24 1.11 15.29
N ALA A 27 -19.05 2.00 14.70
CA ALA A 27 -18.58 3.07 13.85
C ALA A 27 -17.55 3.98 14.53
N THR A 28 -17.63 4.16 15.85
CA THR A 28 -16.70 4.99 16.63
C THR A 28 -15.35 4.31 16.91
N ALA A 29 -15.28 2.97 16.90
CA ALA A 29 -14.07 2.23 17.27
C ALA A 29 -13.15 1.92 16.08
N ASN A 30 -13.69 1.91 14.86
CA ASN A 30 -12.97 1.60 13.65
C ASN A 30 -12.81 2.86 12.79
N GLY A 31 -11.56 3.25 12.51
CA GLY A 31 -11.28 4.28 11.50
C GLY A 31 -11.82 3.89 10.12
N ILE A 32 -11.84 4.84 9.18
CA ILE A 32 -12.26 4.58 7.80
C ILE A 32 -11.25 3.62 7.14
N GLY A 33 -11.74 2.48 6.65
CA GLY A 33 -10.92 1.48 5.97
C GLY A 33 -11.21 1.42 4.47
N MET A 34 -10.27 0.88 3.69
CA MET A 34 -10.44 0.64 2.24
C MET A 34 -11.52 -0.41 1.90
N GLN A 35 -12.02 -1.13 2.91
CA GLN A 35 -13.07 -2.15 2.79
C GLN A 35 -14.07 -2.00 3.93
N ASP A 36 -14.82 -0.91 3.91
CA ASP A 36 -15.85 -0.62 4.91
C ASP A 36 -17.28 -0.65 4.31
N LEU A 37 -18.27 -0.30 5.13
CA LEU A 37 -19.66 -0.26 4.70
C LEU A 37 -19.90 0.66 3.50
N GLY A 38 -19.15 1.76 3.37
CA GLY A 38 -19.26 2.66 2.23
C GLY A 38 -18.83 2.00 0.93
N THR A 39 -17.70 1.29 0.95
CA THR A 39 -17.23 0.50 -0.19
C THR A 39 -18.21 -0.62 -0.54
N LEU A 40 -18.81 -1.26 0.47
CA LEU A 40 -19.83 -2.29 0.25
C LEU A 40 -21.07 -1.70 -0.45
N LEU A 41 -21.54 -0.55 0.01
CA LEU A 41 -22.71 0.14 -0.50
C LEU A 41 -22.48 0.66 -1.93
N GLU A 42 -21.37 1.35 -2.18
CA GLU A 42 -20.96 1.82 -3.51
C GLU A 42 -20.96 0.69 -4.55
N ARG A 43 -20.55 -0.52 -4.15
CA ARG A 43 -20.50 -1.68 -5.05
C ARG A 43 -21.83 -2.39 -5.24
N THR A 44 -22.76 -2.29 -4.30
CA THR A 44 -23.94 -3.20 -4.25
C THR A 44 -25.28 -2.50 -4.23
N TRP A 45 -25.32 -1.16 -4.22
CA TRP A 45 -26.55 -0.38 -4.12
C TRP A 45 -27.61 -0.76 -5.16
N SER A 46 -27.23 -1.06 -6.41
CA SER A 46 -28.16 -1.39 -7.49
C SER A 46 -28.85 -2.76 -7.31
N GLN A 47 -28.40 -3.56 -6.35
CA GLN A 47 -28.95 -4.87 -6.01
C GLN A 47 -29.83 -4.85 -4.74
N LEU A 48 -29.99 -3.67 -4.13
CA LEU A 48 -30.73 -3.46 -2.89
C LEU A 48 -31.95 -2.55 -3.14
N PRO A 49 -32.99 -2.62 -2.30
CA PRO A 49 -34.11 -1.69 -2.38
C PRO A 49 -33.65 -0.23 -2.18
N PRO A 50 -34.05 0.73 -3.03
CA PRO A 50 -33.61 2.13 -2.92
C PRO A 50 -33.79 2.76 -1.54
N SER A 51 -34.90 2.47 -0.86
CA SER A 51 -35.17 3.00 0.48
C SER A 51 -34.16 2.52 1.52
N VAL A 52 -33.71 1.27 1.42
CA VAL A 52 -32.71 0.67 2.32
C VAL A 52 -31.34 1.30 2.08
N VAL A 53 -31.00 1.53 0.81
CA VAL A 53 -29.75 2.21 0.45
C VAL A 53 -29.73 3.64 0.98
N LEU A 54 -30.80 4.41 0.75
CA LEU A 54 -30.89 5.79 1.20
C LEU A 54 -30.84 5.91 2.74
N GLU A 55 -31.51 5.00 3.47
CA GLU A 55 -31.43 4.97 4.95
C GLU A 55 -30.00 4.67 5.43
N ALA A 56 -29.32 3.71 4.80
CA ALA A 56 -27.93 3.39 5.16
C ALA A 56 -26.98 4.56 4.86
N ILE A 57 -27.16 5.24 3.72
CA ILE A 57 -26.40 6.44 3.38
C ILE A 57 -26.64 7.54 4.43
N ASP A 58 -27.88 7.78 4.85
CA ASP A 58 -28.18 8.79 5.87
C ASP A 58 -27.46 8.52 7.18
N LYS A 59 -27.52 7.28 7.67
CA LYS A 59 -26.83 6.89 8.90
C LYS A 59 -25.31 7.07 8.78
N MET A 60 -24.74 6.77 7.62
CA MET A 60 -23.32 6.98 7.37
C MET A 60 -22.93 8.46 7.33
N LEU A 61 -23.76 9.30 6.70
CA LEU A 61 -23.54 10.74 6.61
C LEU A 61 -23.72 11.40 7.98
N ASP A 62 -24.72 11.01 8.76
CA ASP A 62 -24.95 11.51 10.11
C ASP A 62 -23.81 11.14 11.06
N GLU A 63 -23.30 9.91 11.00
CA GLU A 63 -22.14 9.47 11.77
C GLU A 63 -20.85 10.19 11.34
N ALA A 64 -20.65 10.41 10.04
CA ALA A 64 -19.51 11.16 9.56
C ALA A 64 -19.54 12.63 10.00
N LYS A 65 -20.75 13.22 10.03
CA LYS A 65 -20.99 14.61 10.46
C LYS A 65 -20.90 14.77 11.98
N SER A 66 -21.30 13.76 12.75
CA SER A 66 -21.17 13.78 14.22
C SER A 66 -19.69 13.80 14.63
N LYS A 67 -18.82 13.07 13.92
CA LYS A 67 -17.37 13.06 14.14
C LYS A 67 -16.68 14.38 13.80
N GLU A 68 -17.13 15.07 12.74
CA GLU A 68 -16.65 16.41 12.38
C GLU A 68 -16.85 17.45 13.50
N SER A 69 -17.82 17.21 14.39
CA SER A 69 -18.08 18.07 15.56
C SER A 69 -17.29 17.71 16.82
N GLN A 70 -16.57 16.58 16.85
CA GLN A 70 -15.94 16.04 18.07
C GLN A 70 -14.42 15.84 18.00
N GLU A 71 -13.80 15.65 16.83
CA GLU A 71 -12.34 15.50 16.69
C GLU A 71 -11.80 16.15 15.40
N SER A 72 -10.52 16.53 15.46
CA SER A 72 -9.63 17.23 14.50
C SER A 72 -10.01 17.22 13.02
N HIS A 73 -9.73 18.33 12.33
CA HIS A 73 -9.89 18.47 10.88
C HIS A 73 -8.95 17.50 10.11
N SER A 74 -9.40 16.26 9.90
CA SER A 74 -8.68 15.27 9.10
C SER A 74 -8.68 15.67 7.62
N HIS A 75 -7.53 16.03 7.09
CA HIS A 75 -7.33 16.17 5.65
C HIS A 75 -6.97 14.81 5.04
N LEU A 76 -7.79 14.35 4.10
CA LEU A 76 -7.57 13.16 3.30
C LEU A 76 -7.09 13.54 1.91
N SER A 77 -6.02 12.91 1.45
CA SER A 77 -5.53 13.03 0.08
C SER A 77 -5.43 11.67 -0.56
N MET A 78 -5.92 11.57 -1.80
CA MET A 78 -5.85 10.34 -2.58
C MET A 78 -5.34 10.63 -3.98
N THR A 79 -4.42 9.78 -4.46
CA THR A 79 -3.85 9.89 -5.80
C THR A 79 -3.99 8.58 -6.58
N SER A 80 -4.41 8.70 -7.83
CA SER A 80 -4.40 7.64 -8.83
C SER A 80 -3.90 8.17 -10.18
N GLU A 81 -3.79 7.28 -11.18
CA GLU A 81 -3.41 7.66 -12.54
C GLU A 81 -4.36 8.69 -13.17
N LYS A 82 -5.60 8.81 -12.66
CA LYS A 82 -6.62 9.75 -13.14
C LYS A 82 -6.55 11.12 -12.44
N GLY A 83 -5.63 11.28 -11.48
CA GLY A 83 -5.37 12.53 -10.78
C GLY A 83 -5.47 12.40 -9.27
N SER A 84 -5.66 13.52 -8.59
CA SER A 84 -5.70 13.56 -7.11
C SER A 84 -6.90 14.33 -6.61
N VAL A 85 -7.43 13.87 -5.48
CA VAL A 85 -8.49 14.53 -4.72
C VAL A 85 -8.00 14.76 -3.30
N ASN A 86 -8.27 15.96 -2.77
CA ASN A 86 -8.07 16.30 -1.38
C ASN A 86 -9.45 16.54 -0.76
N LEU A 87 -9.69 16.07 0.44
CA LEU A 87 -10.95 16.16 1.17
C LEU A 87 -10.61 16.61 2.59
N ASN A 88 -11.41 17.48 3.20
CA ASN A 88 -11.07 18.10 4.48
C ASN A 88 -11.76 17.45 5.67
N SER A 89 -12.56 16.41 5.43
CA SER A 89 -13.17 15.62 6.49
C SER A 89 -13.60 14.24 6.02
N THR A 90 -13.89 13.40 7.00
CA THR A 90 -14.59 12.12 6.80
C THR A 90 -15.95 12.33 6.12
N TYR A 91 -16.65 13.42 6.47
CA TYR A 91 -17.93 13.76 5.87
C TYR A 91 -17.79 14.09 4.39
N GLU A 92 -16.79 14.89 4.02
CA GLU A 92 -16.45 15.16 2.63
C GLU A 92 -16.13 13.88 1.83
N LEU A 93 -15.38 12.95 2.42
CA LEU A 93 -15.11 11.65 1.79
C LEU A 93 -16.40 10.88 1.49
N ARG A 94 -17.31 10.80 2.46
CA ARG A 94 -18.57 10.07 2.28
C ARG A 94 -19.47 10.73 1.26
N LEU A 95 -19.54 12.05 1.24
CA LEU A 95 -20.25 12.78 0.20
C LEU A 95 -19.65 12.51 -1.18
N PHE A 96 -18.32 12.61 -1.32
CA PHE A 96 -17.64 12.34 -2.58
C PHE A 96 -17.86 10.88 -3.06
N GLN A 97 -17.91 9.92 -2.13
CA GLN A 97 -18.16 8.52 -2.43
C GLN A 97 -19.61 8.23 -2.81
N LEU A 98 -20.58 8.80 -2.08
CA LEU A 98 -21.98 8.34 -2.10
C LEU A 98 -22.93 9.26 -2.86
N LEU A 99 -22.59 10.53 -3.09
CA LEU A 99 -23.45 11.46 -3.84
C LEU A 99 -23.82 10.97 -5.24
N PRO A 100 -22.94 10.34 -6.04
CA PRO A 100 -23.35 9.77 -7.32
C PRO A 100 -24.46 8.72 -7.17
N VAL A 101 -24.43 7.92 -6.10
CA VAL A 101 -25.49 6.95 -5.79
C VAL A 101 -26.77 7.66 -5.34
N ILE A 102 -26.66 8.70 -4.51
CA ILE A 102 -27.82 9.49 -4.09
C ILE A 102 -28.46 10.16 -5.31
N GLU A 103 -27.69 10.71 -6.25
CA GLU A 103 -28.22 11.35 -7.45
C GLU A 103 -29.05 10.40 -8.31
N GLU A 104 -28.64 9.12 -8.41
CA GLU A 104 -29.40 8.10 -9.13
C GLU A 104 -30.69 7.67 -8.40
N LEU A 105 -30.73 7.73 -7.07
CA LEU A 105 -31.84 7.24 -6.26
C LEU A 105 -32.82 8.32 -5.80
N ASP A 106 -32.33 9.53 -5.55
CA ASP A 106 -33.04 10.70 -5.01
C ASP A 106 -32.31 12.00 -5.42
N LYS A 107 -32.67 12.50 -6.61
CA LYS A 107 -32.03 13.68 -7.20
C LYS A 107 -32.20 14.95 -6.36
N ASP A 108 -33.38 15.15 -5.77
CA ASP A 108 -33.66 16.36 -5.00
C ASP A 108 -32.78 16.42 -3.73
N LYS A 109 -32.55 15.27 -3.10
CA LYS A 109 -31.64 15.14 -1.96
C LYS A 109 -30.19 15.38 -2.37
N ALA A 110 -29.74 14.80 -3.48
CA ALA A 110 -28.40 15.03 -4.01
C ALA A 110 -28.18 16.53 -4.31
N ASP A 111 -29.15 17.19 -4.96
CA ASP A 111 -29.09 18.61 -5.27
C ASP A 111 -29.10 19.50 -4.00
N SER A 112 -29.77 19.08 -2.92
CA SER A 112 -29.67 19.76 -1.62
C SER A 112 -28.28 19.64 -1.02
N LEU A 113 -27.74 18.42 -0.94
CA LEU A 113 -26.41 18.15 -0.39
C LEU A 113 -25.30 18.85 -1.19
N LEU A 114 -25.40 18.90 -2.52
CA LEU A 114 -24.44 19.62 -3.37
C LEU A 114 -24.48 21.14 -3.16
N ARG A 115 -25.67 21.72 -2.92
CA ARG A 115 -25.81 23.15 -2.61
C ARG A 115 -25.18 23.51 -1.27
N GLU A 116 -25.24 22.60 -0.30
CA GLU A 116 -24.65 22.78 1.02
C GLU A 116 -23.12 22.53 1.04
N ASN A 117 -22.58 21.82 0.05
CA ASN A 117 -21.19 21.37 0.00
C ASN A 117 -20.49 21.76 -1.32
N ALA A 118 -20.26 23.06 -1.52
CA ALA A 118 -19.72 23.61 -2.77
C ALA A 118 -18.36 23.02 -3.19
N GLU A 119 -17.49 22.68 -2.23
CA GLU A 119 -16.20 22.03 -2.53
C GLU A 119 -16.38 20.63 -3.13
N ILE A 120 -17.34 19.86 -2.60
CA ILE A 120 -17.67 18.54 -3.14
C ILE A 120 -18.28 18.64 -4.52
N GLN A 121 -19.14 19.63 -4.76
CA GLN A 121 -19.69 19.90 -6.08
C GLN A 121 -18.58 20.13 -7.13
N ALA A 122 -17.56 20.94 -6.80
CA ALA A 122 -16.44 21.18 -7.70
C ALA A 122 -15.61 19.90 -7.95
N LYS A 123 -15.40 19.07 -6.93
CA LYS A 123 -14.69 17.79 -7.06
C LYS A 123 -15.47 16.79 -7.92
N LEU A 124 -16.78 16.67 -7.73
CA LEU A 124 -17.65 15.78 -8.51
C LEU A 124 -17.83 16.26 -9.96
N ALA A 125 -17.78 17.56 -10.23
CA ALA A 125 -17.74 18.05 -11.62
C ALA A 125 -16.50 17.54 -12.37
N LYS A 126 -15.37 17.36 -11.68
CA LYS A 126 -14.14 16.78 -12.24
C LYS A 126 -14.15 15.24 -12.22
N TYR A 127 -14.76 14.64 -11.21
CA TYR A 127 -14.83 13.19 -10.95
C TYR A 127 -16.30 12.76 -10.79
N PRO A 128 -17.05 12.61 -11.89
CA PRO A 128 -18.52 12.50 -11.85
C PRO A 128 -19.04 11.23 -11.16
N LYS A 129 -18.24 10.16 -11.10
CA LYS A 129 -18.57 8.95 -10.35
C LYS A 129 -17.92 8.88 -8.97
N GLY A 130 -17.42 9.99 -8.44
CA GLY A 130 -16.74 10.02 -7.15
C GLY A 130 -15.52 9.10 -7.11
N MET A 131 -15.51 8.21 -6.11
CA MET A 131 -14.45 7.22 -5.86
C MET A 131 -14.22 6.26 -7.05
N GLU A 132 -15.27 5.84 -7.76
CA GLU A 132 -15.15 4.98 -8.95
C GLU A 132 -14.36 5.66 -10.08
N SER A 133 -14.39 7.00 -10.15
CA SER A 133 -13.62 7.77 -11.14
C SER A 133 -12.11 7.64 -10.92
N LEU A 134 -11.69 7.32 -9.70
CA LEU A 134 -10.28 7.14 -9.33
C LEU A 134 -9.82 5.69 -9.44
N THR A 135 -10.73 4.72 -9.30
CA THR A 135 -10.41 3.28 -9.13
C THR A 135 -10.74 2.40 -10.35
N SER A 136 -11.62 2.84 -11.26
CA SER A 136 -12.14 2.01 -12.37
C SER A 136 -11.11 1.51 -13.41
N GLN A 137 -9.88 2.03 -13.41
CA GLN A 137 -8.81 1.61 -14.32
C GLN A 137 -7.40 1.59 -13.70
N GLY A 138 -7.28 1.70 -12.37
CA GLY A 138 -6.00 1.73 -11.68
C GLY A 138 -6.16 1.66 -10.16
N ASN A 139 -5.11 1.22 -9.47
CA ASN A 139 -5.10 1.22 -8.00
C ASN A 139 -4.86 2.65 -7.48
N ILE A 140 -5.49 3.01 -6.36
CA ILE A 140 -5.02 4.12 -5.55
C ILE A 140 -3.68 3.67 -4.96
N TYR A 141 -2.59 4.32 -5.36
CA TYR A 141 -1.25 3.97 -4.89
C TYR A 141 -0.73 4.93 -3.81
N SER A 142 -1.46 6.00 -3.50
CA SER A 142 -1.15 6.90 -2.38
C SER A 142 -2.42 7.35 -1.66
N TYR A 143 -2.41 7.20 -0.33
CA TYR A 143 -3.45 7.64 0.61
C TYR A 143 -2.75 8.37 1.77
N GLY A 144 -3.09 9.63 1.99
CA GLY A 144 -2.59 10.43 3.11
C GLY A 144 -3.73 10.93 3.97
N MET A 145 -3.60 10.81 5.30
CA MET A 145 -4.52 11.38 6.28
C MET A 145 -3.70 12.20 7.27
N THR A 146 -4.08 13.46 7.51
CA THR A 146 -3.40 14.36 8.47
C THR A 146 -4.42 15.04 9.36
N ASP A 147 -4.21 15.02 10.68
CA ASP A 147 -5.17 15.49 11.69
C ASP A 147 -4.82 16.86 12.33
N ASP A 148 -4.15 17.77 11.61
CA ASP A 148 -3.58 18.99 12.24
C ASP A 148 -4.09 20.32 11.64
N ASP A 149 -4.68 21.16 12.50
CA ASP A 149 -5.21 22.53 12.24
C ASP A 149 -4.19 23.65 12.42
N SER A 150 -2.90 23.32 12.49
CA SER A 150 -1.87 24.35 12.67
C SER A 150 -1.79 25.27 11.45
N PRO A 151 -1.39 26.56 11.59
CA PRO A 151 -1.06 27.45 10.47
C PRO A 151 0.04 26.91 9.52
N GLN A 152 0.68 25.80 9.91
CA GLN A 152 1.58 25.00 9.09
C GLN A 152 0.84 24.14 8.04
N ALA A 153 -0.47 23.89 8.18
CA ALA A 153 -1.31 23.17 7.21
C ALA A 153 -1.59 23.98 5.93
N ALA A 154 -1.75 25.31 6.02
CA ALA A 154 -1.93 26.17 4.84
C ALA A 154 -0.61 26.39 4.05
N GLN A 155 0.53 26.45 4.75
CA GLN A 155 1.87 26.38 4.12
C GLN A 155 2.20 24.95 3.65
N GLY A 156 1.66 23.96 4.35
CA GLY A 156 1.74 22.53 4.08
C GLY A 156 0.94 22.11 2.86
N ALA A 157 -0.17 22.77 2.53
CA ALA A 157 -0.97 22.46 1.34
C ALA A 157 -0.20 22.75 0.04
N THR A 158 0.55 23.86 -0.01
CA THR A 158 1.43 24.16 -1.16
C THR A 158 2.62 23.20 -1.22
N GLN A 159 3.17 22.83 -0.06
CA GLN A 159 4.26 21.85 0.03
C GLN A 159 3.79 20.43 -0.31
N GLN A 160 2.58 20.04 0.10
CA GLN A 160 1.92 18.78 -0.24
C GLN A 160 1.57 18.74 -1.72
N GLN A 161 1.02 19.82 -2.29
CA GLN A 161 0.81 19.92 -3.74
C GLN A 161 2.13 19.79 -4.51
N ALA A 162 3.21 20.45 -4.06
CA ALA A 162 4.52 20.31 -4.69
C ALA A 162 5.08 18.88 -4.56
N ARG A 163 4.90 18.22 -3.42
CA ARG A 163 5.26 16.81 -3.22
C ARG A 163 4.44 15.89 -4.13
N GLN A 164 3.13 16.11 -4.23
CA GLN A 164 2.24 15.36 -5.12
C GLN A 164 2.60 15.55 -6.60
N GLN A 165 2.92 16.78 -7.03
CA GLN A 165 3.38 17.05 -8.39
C GLN A 165 4.70 16.32 -8.68
N THR A 166 5.62 16.34 -7.71
CA THR A 166 6.90 15.62 -7.81
C THR A 166 6.67 14.11 -7.93
N GLU A 167 5.75 13.56 -7.13
CA GLU A 167 5.38 12.15 -7.14
C GLU A 167 4.71 11.74 -8.46
N GLN A 168 3.79 12.56 -8.99
CA GLN A 168 3.18 12.33 -10.30
C GLN A 168 4.21 12.35 -11.44
N GLU A 169 5.18 13.28 -11.40
CA GLU A 169 6.26 13.31 -12.38
C GLU A 169 7.15 12.08 -12.26
N ILE A 170 7.50 11.65 -11.05
CA ILE A 170 8.24 10.40 -10.82
C ILE A 170 7.49 9.20 -11.42
N ILE A 171 6.19 9.07 -11.16
CA ILE A 171 5.37 7.96 -11.69
C ILE A 171 5.30 8.00 -13.22
N ARG A 172 5.14 9.18 -13.80
CA ARG A 172 5.18 9.37 -15.26
C ARG A 172 6.51 8.90 -15.83
N ARG A 173 7.62 9.32 -15.22
CA ARG A 173 8.98 8.91 -15.63
C ARG A 173 9.21 7.41 -15.47
N MET A 174 8.76 6.81 -14.37
CA MET A 174 8.81 5.35 -14.16
C MET A 174 8.07 4.61 -15.28
N THR A 175 6.89 5.07 -15.67
CA THR A 175 6.11 4.47 -16.77
C THR A 175 6.82 4.61 -18.12
N GLU A 176 7.51 5.72 -18.36
CA GLU A 176 8.32 5.93 -19.57
C GLU A 176 9.53 5.00 -19.59
N ILE A 177 10.24 4.88 -18.47
CA ILE A 177 11.38 3.96 -18.31
C ILE A 177 10.94 2.52 -18.52
N ASP A 178 9.79 2.10 -18.01
CA ASP A 178 9.28 0.74 -18.23
C ASP A 178 9.14 0.45 -19.73
N LYS A 179 8.43 1.32 -20.45
CA LYS A 179 8.20 1.18 -21.90
C LYS A 179 9.50 1.22 -22.70
N GLU A 180 10.39 2.16 -22.36
CA GLU A 180 11.68 2.32 -23.05
C GLU A 180 12.58 1.12 -22.79
N SER A 181 12.68 0.65 -21.55
CA SER A 181 13.52 -0.48 -21.18
C SER A 181 13.15 -1.78 -21.91
N GLN A 182 11.90 -1.96 -22.31
CA GLN A 182 11.50 -3.12 -23.12
C GLN A 182 12.09 -3.10 -24.55
N ARG A 183 12.47 -1.92 -25.06
CA ARG A 183 13.05 -1.71 -26.40
C ARG A 183 14.56 -1.50 -26.32
N ASP A 184 14.96 -0.53 -25.50
CA ASP A 184 16.35 -0.17 -25.21
C ASP A 184 16.61 -0.13 -23.69
N PRO A 185 17.01 -1.27 -23.09
CA PRO A 185 17.39 -1.30 -21.68
C PRO A 185 18.54 -0.37 -21.31
N GLN A 186 19.46 -0.08 -22.22
CA GLN A 186 20.59 0.80 -21.90
C GLN A 186 20.09 2.23 -21.67
N GLN A 187 19.15 2.68 -22.50
CA GLN A 187 18.48 3.95 -22.29
C GLN A 187 17.65 3.94 -21.00
N GLY A 188 16.92 2.85 -20.75
CA GLY A 188 16.18 2.67 -19.48
C GLY A 188 17.06 2.78 -18.23
N ILE A 189 18.28 2.23 -18.23
CA ILE A 189 19.25 2.38 -17.14
C ILE A 189 19.64 3.85 -16.96
N ASN A 190 19.98 4.53 -18.06
CA ASN A 190 20.40 5.93 -18.02
C ASN A 190 19.27 6.83 -17.46
N ASP A 191 18.04 6.56 -17.87
CA ASP A 191 16.86 7.30 -17.40
C ASP A 191 16.53 7.00 -15.94
N ALA A 192 16.66 5.74 -15.51
CA ALA A 192 16.51 5.36 -14.11
C ALA A 192 17.52 6.08 -13.20
N LEU A 193 18.78 6.23 -13.63
CA LEU A 193 19.81 6.94 -12.87
C LEU A 193 19.52 8.44 -12.69
N MET A 194 18.70 9.04 -13.57
CA MET A 194 18.26 10.44 -13.43
C MET A 194 17.16 10.63 -12.38
N LEU A 195 16.49 9.56 -11.95
CA LEU A 195 15.49 9.65 -10.89
C LEU A 195 16.12 9.96 -9.52
N PRO A 196 15.37 10.57 -8.59
CA PRO A 196 15.86 10.80 -7.25
C PRO A 196 16.05 9.49 -6.48
N LEU A 197 17.03 9.48 -5.58
CA LEU A 197 17.31 8.33 -4.72
C LEU A 197 16.21 8.11 -3.67
N GLN A 198 15.57 9.18 -3.22
CA GLN A 198 14.47 9.16 -2.25
C GLN A 198 13.26 9.87 -2.87
N ASP A 199 12.07 9.32 -2.66
CA ASP A 199 10.84 10.00 -3.02
C ASP A 199 10.53 11.16 -2.04
N ALA A 200 9.46 11.90 -2.32
CA ALA A 200 9.03 13.03 -1.50
C ALA A 200 8.68 12.65 -0.05
N TRP A 201 8.41 11.37 0.19
CA TRP A 201 8.02 10.80 1.48
C TRP A 201 9.15 10.01 2.16
N GLN A 202 10.29 9.86 1.50
CA GLN A 202 11.45 9.06 1.92
C GLN A 202 11.13 7.59 2.22
N ASN A 203 10.01 7.09 1.69
CA ASN A 203 9.55 5.71 1.90
C ASN A 203 10.11 4.79 0.81
N ASN A 204 10.23 5.31 -0.40
CA ASN A 204 10.61 4.55 -1.58
C ASN A 204 11.87 5.12 -2.23
N SER A 205 12.47 4.33 -3.12
CA SER A 205 13.62 4.76 -3.92
C SER A 205 13.26 4.64 -5.41
N PRO A 206 12.75 5.71 -6.04
CA PRO A 206 12.36 5.69 -7.44
C PRO A 206 13.49 5.21 -8.36
N ARG A 207 14.73 5.66 -8.08
CA ARG A 207 15.93 5.20 -8.79
C ARG A 207 16.16 3.69 -8.65
N ALA A 208 16.11 3.15 -7.43
CA ALA A 208 16.37 1.73 -7.19
C ALA A 208 15.28 0.86 -7.83
N GLU A 209 14.02 1.25 -7.69
CA GLU A 209 12.87 0.56 -8.27
C GLU A 209 12.91 0.58 -9.80
N ALA A 210 13.26 1.72 -10.41
CA ALA A 210 13.43 1.83 -11.85
C ALA A 210 14.52 0.90 -12.37
N LEU A 211 15.69 0.88 -11.72
CA LEU A 211 16.79 -0.01 -12.10
C LEU A 211 16.39 -1.49 -11.94
N LEU A 212 15.68 -1.84 -10.87
CA LEU A 212 15.18 -3.19 -10.66
C LEU A 212 14.17 -3.59 -11.75
N MET A 213 13.27 -2.67 -12.13
CA MET A 213 12.33 -2.86 -13.22
C MET A 213 13.06 -3.09 -14.56
N VAL A 214 14.08 -2.28 -14.87
CA VAL A 214 14.90 -2.48 -16.08
C VAL A 214 15.61 -3.84 -16.04
N ALA A 215 16.12 -4.25 -14.88
CA ALA A 215 16.73 -5.57 -14.70
C ALA A 215 15.73 -6.70 -15.00
N ARG A 216 14.53 -6.65 -14.41
CA ARG A 216 13.45 -7.63 -14.65
C ARG A 216 13.05 -7.71 -16.13
N ASN A 217 12.89 -6.57 -16.80
CA ASN A 217 12.52 -6.52 -18.21
C ASN A 217 13.62 -7.07 -19.13
N SER A 218 14.88 -6.98 -18.69
CA SER A 218 16.05 -7.33 -19.50
C SER A 218 16.59 -8.73 -19.24
N GLN A 219 16.30 -9.35 -18.09
CA GLN A 219 16.99 -10.58 -17.64
C GLN A 219 16.98 -11.71 -18.67
N ASN A 220 15.86 -11.89 -19.38
CA ASN A 220 15.72 -12.98 -20.37
C ASN A 220 16.26 -12.64 -21.77
N LYS A 221 16.28 -11.35 -22.14
CA LYS A 221 16.61 -10.91 -23.52
C LYS A 221 18.00 -10.30 -23.64
N LYS A 222 18.44 -9.56 -22.61
CA LYS A 222 19.71 -8.85 -22.53
C LYS A 222 20.30 -9.01 -21.11
N PRO A 223 20.72 -10.23 -20.71
CA PRO A 223 21.17 -10.54 -19.35
C PRO A 223 22.34 -9.66 -18.87
N THR A 224 23.26 -9.28 -19.76
CA THR A 224 24.36 -8.36 -19.43
C THR A 224 23.85 -6.99 -18.98
N LEU A 225 22.81 -6.45 -19.63
CA LEU A 225 22.22 -5.17 -19.25
C LEU A 225 21.35 -5.30 -17.99
N ALA A 226 20.69 -6.43 -17.80
CA ALA A 226 20.01 -6.71 -16.54
C ALA A 226 21.00 -6.68 -15.37
N LYS A 227 22.13 -7.38 -15.50
CA LYS A 227 23.22 -7.34 -14.52
C LYS A 227 23.74 -5.92 -14.30
N SER A 228 23.99 -5.16 -15.37
CA SER A 228 24.44 -3.76 -15.23
C SER A 228 23.47 -2.91 -14.41
N ALA A 229 22.16 -3.08 -14.59
CA ALA A 229 21.16 -2.36 -13.80
C ALA A 229 21.21 -2.74 -12.31
N LEU A 230 21.39 -4.03 -11.99
CA LEU A 230 21.58 -4.48 -10.61
C LEU A 230 22.89 -3.95 -10.01
N ASP A 231 23.97 -3.95 -10.80
CA ASP A 231 25.28 -3.44 -10.38
C ASP A 231 25.19 -1.95 -10.03
N GLU A 232 24.39 -1.17 -10.74
CA GLU A 232 24.11 0.23 -10.39
C GLU A 232 23.39 0.35 -9.02
N ILE A 233 22.41 -0.50 -8.72
CA ILE A 233 21.74 -0.52 -7.40
C ILE A 233 22.77 -0.78 -6.29
N SER A 234 23.67 -1.74 -6.51
CA SER A 234 24.68 -2.14 -5.52
C SER A 234 25.67 -1.04 -5.13
N LYS A 235 25.73 0.07 -5.89
CA LYS A 235 26.59 1.22 -5.59
C LYS A 235 26.02 2.16 -4.53
N PHE A 236 24.73 2.07 -4.24
CA PHE A 236 24.04 2.97 -3.31
C PHE A 236 23.07 2.25 -2.36
N GLU A 237 23.02 0.91 -2.38
CA GLU A 237 22.17 0.11 -1.49
C GLU A 237 22.41 0.38 0.00
N ASP A 238 23.62 0.81 0.37
CA ASP A 238 24.00 1.18 1.72
C ASP A 238 23.40 2.51 2.21
N GLN A 239 22.97 3.36 1.27
CA GLN A 239 22.30 4.63 1.52
C GLN A 239 20.77 4.49 1.65
N LEU A 240 20.23 3.30 1.33
CA LEU A 240 18.79 3.05 1.39
C LEU A 240 18.31 2.78 2.81
N THR A 241 17.12 3.27 3.12
CA THR A 241 16.41 2.92 4.36
C THR A 241 15.93 1.47 4.29
N PRO A 242 15.61 0.82 5.44
CA PRO A 242 15.08 -0.53 5.41
C PRO A 242 13.77 -0.66 4.61
N ALA A 243 12.92 0.38 4.62
CA ALA A 243 11.70 0.43 3.80
C ALA A 243 12.03 0.40 2.30
N GLN A 244 13.02 1.20 1.87
CA GLN A 244 13.48 1.24 0.47
C GLN A 244 14.14 -0.08 0.05
N LEU A 245 14.89 -0.74 0.93
CA LEU A 245 15.50 -2.04 0.67
C LEU A 245 14.45 -3.15 0.47
N LYS A 246 13.30 -3.06 1.15
CA LYS A 246 12.16 -3.96 0.90
C LYS A 246 11.64 -3.82 -0.53
N GLY A 247 11.59 -2.60 -1.07
CA GLY A 247 11.18 -2.33 -2.46
C GLY A 247 12.07 -2.99 -3.52
N ILE A 248 13.31 -3.33 -3.15
CA ILE A 248 14.27 -4.01 -4.04
C ILE A 248 14.66 -5.42 -3.60
N ALA A 249 13.79 -6.08 -2.81
CA ALA A 249 14.05 -7.41 -2.27
C ALA A 249 14.33 -8.52 -3.31
N ASP A 250 13.97 -8.30 -4.58
CA ASP A 250 14.22 -9.24 -5.67
C ASP A 250 15.62 -9.16 -6.27
N VAL A 251 16.44 -8.15 -5.92
CA VAL A 251 17.80 -7.99 -6.48
C VAL A 251 18.66 -9.26 -6.33
N PRO A 252 18.76 -9.90 -5.15
CA PRO A 252 19.54 -11.13 -5.02
C PRO A 252 19.00 -12.28 -5.87
N LYS A 253 17.67 -12.37 -6.02
CA LYS A 253 17.02 -13.38 -6.84
C LYS A 253 17.40 -13.22 -8.32
N ILE A 254 17.36 -12.00 -8.84
CA ILE A 254 17.68 -11.76 -10.26
C ILE A 254 19.17 -12.00 -10.52
N TYR A 255 20.07 -11.61 -9.61
CA TYR A 255 21.48 -11.99 -9.72
C TYR A 255 21.65 -13.51 -9.81
N LEU A 256 20.95 -14.27 -8.95
CA LEU A 256 20.99 -15.73 -8.97
C LEU A 256 20.42 -16.31 -10.28
N ASP A 257 19.30 -15.78 -10.77
CA ASP A 257 18.69 -16.19 -12.04
C ASP A 257 19.61 -15.91 -13.25
N LEU A 258 20.48 -14.89 -13.15
CA LEU A 258 21.51 -14.57 -14.14
C LEU A 258 22.80 -15.42 -13.98
N GLY A 259 22.88 -16.27 -12.95
CA GLY A 259 24.05 -17.10 -12.64
C GLY A 259 25.17 -16.35 -11.92
N ASP A 260 24.93 -15.16 -11.40
CA ASP A 260 25.89 -14.38 -10.60
C ASP A 260 25.67 -14.60 -9.10
N GLU A 261 26.21 -15.71 -8.61
CA GLU A 261 26.08 -16.10 -7.20
C GLU A 261 26.77 -15.10 -6.25
N ASP A 262 27.89 -14.50 -6.67
CA ASP A 262 28.62 -13.52 -5.87
C ASP A 262 27.80 -12.22 -5.69
N GLY A 263 27.20 -11.73 -6.78
CA GLY A 263 26.27 -10.60 -6.76
C GLY A 263 25.04 -10.88 -5.89
N ALA A 264 24.49 -12.10 -5.98
CA ALA A 264 23.37 -12.53 -5.15
C ALA A 264 23.74 -12.53 -3.65
N ARG A 265 24.89 -13.13 -3.29
CA ARG A 265 25.39 -13.18 -1.90
C ARG A 265 25.67 -11.79 -1.33
N LYS A 266 26.27 -10.89 -2.12
CA LYS A 266 26.54 -9.50 -1.70
C LYS A 266 25.23 -8.75 -1.41
N SER A 267 24.28 -8.80 -2.33
CA SER A 267 22.98 -8.11 -2.18
C SER A 267 22.17 -8.68 -1.01
N LEU A 268 22.20 -10.00 -0.83
CA LEU A 268 21.56 -10.68 0.29
C LEU A 268 22.14 -10.20 1.63
N LYS A 269 23.46 -10.02 1.74
CA LYS A 269 24.10 -9.48 2.95
C LYS A 269 23.62 -8.06 3.29
N ALA A 270 23.36 -7.22 2.29
CA ALA A 270 22.79 -5.90 2.50
C ALA A 270 21.35 -5.98 3.06
N MET A 271 20.54 -6.90 2.54
CA MET A 271 19.18 -7.14 3.05
C MET A 271 19.17 -7.69 4.48
N VAL A 272 20.09 -8.60 4.84
CA VAL A 272 20.21 -9.10 6.22
C VAL A 272 20.52 -7.96 7.19
N LYS A 273 21.43 -7.06 6.84
CA LYS A 273 21.71 -5.85 7.64
C LYS A 273 20.50 -4.92 7.76
N ALA A 274 19.65 -4.86 6.74
CA ALA A 274 18.41 -4.10 6.80
C ALA A 274 17.41 -4.72 7.78
N ALA A 275 17.32 -6.06 7.81
CA ALA A 275 16.51 -6.78 8.78
C ALA A 275 16.99 -6.53 10.22
N GLU A 276 18.31 -6.49 10.45
CA GLU A 276 18.89 -6.12 11.75
C GLU A 276 18.50 -4.69 12.17
N LYS A 277 18.53 -3.72 11.24
CA LYS A 277 18.06 -2.34 11.51
C LYS A 277 16.57 -2.30 11.82
N LEU A 278 15.74 -3.05 11.09
CA LEU A 278 14.31 -3.17 11.40
C LEU A 278 14.08 -3.81 12.76
N TYR A 279 14.89 -4.79 13.14
CA TYR A 279 14.76 -5.45 14.43
C TYR A 279 15.08 -4.50 15.59
N ALA A 280 16.11 -3.65 15.43
CA ALA A 280 16.39 -2.58 16.40
C ALA A 280 15.21 -1.62 16.54
N HIS A 281 14.50 -1.33 15.44
CA HIS A 281 13.25 -0.57 15.48
C HIS A 281 12.13 -1.37 16.16
N ASP A 282 11.86 -2.63 15.78
CA ASP A 282 10.83 -3.48 16.38
C ASP A 282 10.99 -3.69 17.88
N THR A 283 12.23 -3.67 18.37
CA THR A 283 12.57 -3.87 19.78
C THR A 283 12.85 -2.59 20.56
N ASP A 284 12.50 -1.43 20.00
CA ASP A 284 12.61 -0.15 20.69
C ASP A 284 11.95 -0.24 22.09
N ALA A 285 12.71 0.07 23.14
CA ALA A 285 12.24 -0.11 24.52
C ALA A 285 11.15 0.92 24.89
N ASP A 286 11.20 2.10 24.28
CA ASP A 286 10.25 3.19 24.53
C ASP A 286 8.99 3.02 23.69
N ASP A 287 9.07 2.38 22.52
CA ASP A 287 7.90 2.12 21.68
C ASP A 287 7.96 0.75 21.01
N PRO A 288 7.88 -0.38 21.74
CA PRO A 288 8.10 -1.70 21.16
C PRO A 288 6.97 -2.08 20.20
N ASN A 289 7.31 -2.85 19.16
CA ASN A 289 6.30 -3.48 18.30
C ASN A 289 5.52 -4.53 19.10
N LYS A 290 4.20 -4.34 19.21
CA LYS A 290 3.29 -5.20 19.96
C LYS A 290 2.63 -6.30 19.11
N ALA A 291 2.93 -6.35 17.81
CA ALA A 291 2.46 -7.44 16.96
C ALA A 291 3.12 -8.78 17.39
N PHE A 292 2.59 -9.89 16.89
CA PHE A 292 3.22 -11.19 17.08
C PHE A 292 4.62 -11.18 16.44
N LYS A 293 5.67 -11.62 17.15
CA LYS A 293 7.07 -11.51 16.68
C LYS A 293 7.32 -12.13 15.30
N GLY A 294 6.67 -13.26 15.01
CA GLY A 294 6.76 -13.90 13.70
C GLY A 294 6.22 -13.06 12.55
N THR A 295 5.41 -12.04 12.83
CA THR A 295 4.81 -11.11 11.86
C THR A 295 5.42 -9.71 11.87
N TRP A 296 6.54 -9.51 12.56
CA TRP A 296 7.23 -8.22 12.54
C TRP A 296 7.85 -7.91 11.16
N PRO A 297 8.05 -6.62 10.82
CA PRO A 297 8.80 -6.20 9.64
C PRO A 297 10.19 -6.84 9.52
N SER A 298 10.94 -6.91 10.62
CA SER A 298 12.25 -7.57 10.65
C SER A 298 12.16 -9.08 10.39
N ALA A 299 11.19 -9.76 11.02
CA ALA A 299 10.95 -11.18 10.82
C ALA A 299 10.51 -11.51 9.39
N ASP A 300 9.71 -10.66 8.75
CA ASP A 300 9.35 -10.81 7.33
C ASP A 300 10.57 -10.70 6.41
N LEU A 301 11.42 -9.70 6.64
CA LEU A 301 12.60 -9.49 5.81
C LEU A 301 13.64 -10.61 5.98
N TRP A 302 13.87 -11.09 7.21
CA TRP A 302 14.71 -12.27 7.44
C TRP A 302 14.17 -13.50 6.73
N ARG A 303 12.85 -13.74 6.78
CA ARG A 303 12.23 -14.89 6.08
C ARG A 303 12.54 -14.88 4.59
N ARG A 304 12.40 -13.72 3.94
CA ARG A 304 12.75 -13.56 2.51
C ARG A 304 14.23 -13.84 2.27
N CYS A 305 15.11 -13.30 3.13
CA CYS A 305 16.55 -13.54 3.04
C CYS A 305 16.87 -15.04 3.13
N ILE A 306 16.27 -15.75 4.09
CA ILE A 306 16.49 -17.18 4.33
C ILE A 306 15.98 -18.02 3.16
N GLN A 307 14.81 -17.71 2.62
CA GLN A 307 14.28 -18.39 1.43
C GLN A 307 15.18 -18.20 0.20
N LEU A 308 15.72 -17.00 -0.01
CA LEU A 308 16.68 -16.73 -1.08
C LEU A 308 18.02 -17.42 -0.82
N ALA A 309 18.52 -17.35 0.41
CA ALA A 309 19.73 -18.02 0.83
C ALA A 309 19.66 -19.52 0.60
N GLY A 310 18.53 -20.15 0.90
CA GLY A 310 18.30 -21.59 0.69
C GLY A 310 18.37 -21.99 -0.79
N LYS A 311 18.00 -21.10 -1.72
CA LYS A 311 18.16 -21.32 -3.16
C LYS A 311 19.63 -21.25 -3.61
N ILE A 312 20.46 -20.49 -2.91
CA ILE A 312 21.90 -20.42 -3.14
C ILE A 312 22.58 -21.65 -2.53
N SER A 313 22.39 -21.86 -1.23
CA SER A 313 22.89 -23.03 -0.50
C SER A 313 22.19 -23.17 0.86
N PRO A 314 21.80 -24.37 1.31
CA PRO A 314 21.19 -24.57 2.62
C PRO A 314 22.02 -24.02 3.79
N ASN A 315 23.35 -24.20 3.76
CA ASN A 315 24.24 -23.70 4.81
C ASN A 315 24.19 -22.17 4.98
N LEU A 316 23.95 -21.42 3.90
CA LEU A 316 23.82 -19.96 3.98
C LEU A 316 22.52 -19.55 4.68
N ALA A 317 21.43 -20.31 4.46
CA ALA A 317 20.18 -20.09 5.17
C ALA A 317 20.35 -20.37 6.68
N GLU A 318 21.03 -21.46 7.03
CA GLU A 318 21.36 -21.81 8.42
C GLU A 318 22.25 -20.75 9.08
N GLU A 319 23.25 -20.21 8.36
CA GLU A 319 24.10 -19.12 8.85
C GLU A 319 23.27 -17.87 9.19
N ILE A 320 22.34 -17.50 8.31
CA ILE A 320 21.45 -16.34 8.56
C ILE A 320 20.53 -16.62 9.76
N ILE A 321 19.93 -17.82 9.85
CA ILE A 321 19.08 -18.20 10.99
C ILE A 321 19.87 -18.11 12.30
N GLY A 322 21.08 -18.66 12.33
CA GLY A 322 21.96 -18.64 13.50
C GLY A 322 22.44 -17.22 13.90
N GLY A 323 22.35 -16.26 12.98
CA GLY A 323 22.64 -14.85 13.24
C GLY A 323 21.46 -14.04 13.81
N ILE A 324 20.24 -14.59 13.86
CA ILE A 324 19.07 -13.88 14.37
C ILE A 324 19.15 -13.77 15.90
N PRO A 325 19.11 -12.55 16.48
CA PRO A 325 19.31 -12.36 17.91
C PRO A 325 18.11 -12.77 18.77
N ASP A 326 16.89 -12.74 18.24
CA ASP A 326 15.68 -13.14 18.96
C ASP A 326 15.42 -14.66 18.77
N PRO A 327 15.43 -15.46 19.84
CA PRO A 327 15.28 -16.92 19.73
C PRO A 327 13.90 -17.36 19.26
N GLU A 328 12.84 -16.58 19.51
CA GLU A 328 11.49 -16.89 19.02
C GLU A 328 11.40 -16.65 17.51
N ILE A 329 11.98 -15.54 17.03
CA ILE A 329 12.07 -15.27 15.59
C ILE A 329 12.94 -16.34 14.92
N ALA A 330 14.11 -16.64 15.47
CA ALA A 330 15.01 -17.65 14.91
C ALA A 330 14.32 -19.02 14.78
N ALA A 331 13.65 -19.50 15.83
CA ALA A 331 12.90 -20.75 15.80
C ALA A 331 11.77 -20.74 14.78
N ALA A 332 11.03 -19.63 14.65
CA ALA A 332 9.98 -19.49 13.65
C ALA A 332 10.54 -19.56 12.21
N GLN A 333 11.71 -18.96 11.96
CA GLN A 333 12.36 -19.04 10.65
C GLN A 333 12.95 -20.42 10.36
N GLU A 334 13.49 -21.11 11.36
CA GLU A 334 13.98 -22.48 11.22
C GLU A 334 12.86 -23.44 10.81
N ILE A 335 11.69 -23.35 11.47
CA ILE A 335 10.50 -24.14 11.12
C ILE A 335 10.06 -23.81 9.68
N ALA A 336 9.99 -22.53 9.33
CA ALA A 336 9.59 -22.10 7.99
C ALA A 336 10.55 -22.61 6.91
N PHE A 337 11.86 -22.58 7.17
CA PHE A 337 12.89 -23.08 6.26
C PHE A 337 12.85 -24.61 6.13
N ALA A 338 12.73 -25.34 7.24
CA ALA A 338 12.60 -26.80 7.23
C ALA A 338 11.35 -27.24 6.44
N ASN A 339 10.22 -26.57 6.63
CA ASN A 339 8.99 -26.84 5.87
C ASN A 339 9.18 -26.61 4.36
N ALA A 340 9.93 -25.56 3.97
CA ALA A 340 10.26 -25.29 2.58
C ALA A 340 11.16 -26.39 1.98
N LEU A 341 12.15 -26.88 2.72
CA LEU A 341 13.02 -27.99 2.30
C LEU A 341 12.25 -29.31 2.11
N LEU A 342 11.22 -29.55 2.92
CA LEU A 342 10.36 -30.74 2.82
C LEU A 342 9.36 -30.67 1.65
N GLY A 343 9.43 -29.63 0.82
CA GLY A 343 8.58 -29.50 -0.36
C GLY A 343 7.11 -29.25 -0.02
N SER A 344 6.82 -28.71 1.17
CA SER A 344 5.49 -28.17 1.48
C SER A 344 5.24 -27.01 0.52
N SER A 345 4.56 -27.30 -0.59
CA SER A 345 4.38 -26.44 -1.76
C SER A 345 3.34 -25.34 -1.55
N ALA A 346 2.89 -25.11 -0.32
CA ALA A 346 2.20 -23.89 0.00
C ALA A 346 3.20 -22.75 -0.27
N GLN A 347 3.03 -22.06 -1.40
CA GLN A 347 3.48 -20.67 -1.51
C GLN A 347 3.17 -20.03 -0.16
N PRO A 348 4.16 -19.49 0.58
CA PRO A 348 3.90 -19.00 1.91
C PRO A 348 2.70 -18.06 1.80
N GLU A 349 1.61 -18.41 2.47
CA GLU A 349 0.41 -17.59 2.38
C GLU A 349 0.80 -16.16 2.72
N PRO A 350 0.29 -15.16 1.98
CA PRO A 350 0.59 -13.77 2.27
C PRO A 350 0.32 -13.50 3.74
N MET A 351 1.38 -13.26 4.49
CA MET A 351 1.33 -13.13 5.93
C MET A 351 1.06 -11.67 6.26
N VAL A 352 0.17 -11.42 7.20
CA VAL A 352 0.00 -10.08 7.74
C VAL A 352 1.28 -9.71 8.49
N VAL A 353 1.92 -8.62 8.07
CA VAL A 353 3.05 -7.99 8.73
C VAL A 353 2.53 -6.84 9.57
N GLY A 354 2.74 -6.89 10.87
CA GLY A 354 2.21 -5.90 11.82
C GLY A 354 3.31 -5.03 12.40
N ASP A 355 3.10 -3.72 12.37
CA ASP A 355 3.87 -2.74 13.13
C ASP A 355 2.92 -2.01 14.08
N CYS A 356 2.79 -2.55 15.29
CA CYS A 356 1.83 -2.09 16.30
C CYS A 356 2.57 -1.30 17.39
N ARG A 357 2.43 0.01 17.37
CA ARG A 357 3.15 0.97 18.23
C ARG A 357 2.21 1.70 19.19
N LYS A 358 2.78 2.52 20.08
CA LYS A 358 2.04 3.42 20.98
C LYS A 358 1.21 4.45 20.22
N THR A 359 1.73 4.95 19.09
CA THR A 359 1.13 6.03 18.29
C THR A 359 0.16 5.56 17.21
N GLY A 360 0.04 4.24 17.00
CA GLY A 360 -0.83 3.67 15.98
C GLY A 360 -0.42 2.25 15.60
N SER A 361 -1.23 1.60 14.76
CA SER A 361 -0.89 0.29 14.21
C SER A 361 -0.95 0.34 12.69
N SER A 362 0.06 -0.21 12.03
CA SER A 362 0.04 -0.41 10.58
C SER A 362 0.14 -1.90 10.27
N TYR A 363 -0.62 -2.33 9.26
CA TYR A 363 -0.64 -3.71 8.80
C TYR A 363 -0.39 -3.72 7.32
N ASN A 364 0.56 -4.55 6.90
CA ASN A 364 0.87 -4.80 5.51
C ASN A 364 0.72 -6.30 5.23
N VAL A 365 0.62 -6.66 3.96
CA VAL A 365 0.65 -8.06 3.54
C VAL A 365 2.02 -8.36 2.95
N SER A 366 2.66 -9.46 3.37
CA SER A 366 3.91 -9.89 2.76
C SER A 366 3.65 -10.25 1.30
N GLN A 367 4.35 -9.57 0.38
CA GLN A 367 4.30 -9.86 -1.06
C GLN A 367 5.09 -11.10 -1.44
#